data_AF-A0A7S1V4J6-F1
#
_entry.id   AF-A0A7S1V4J6-F1
#
_cell.length_a   1.000
_cell.length_b   1.000
_cell.length_c   1.000
_cell.angle_alpha   90.00
_cell.angle_beta   90.00
_cell.angle_gamma   90.00
#
_symmetry.space_group_name_H-M   'P 1'
#
loop_
_entity.id
_entity.type
_entity.pdbx_description
1 polymer ?
#
loop_
_entity_poly.entity_id
_entity_poly.type
_entity_poly.pdbx_seq_one_letter_code
_entity_poly.pdbx_strand_id
1 'polypeptide(L)'
;CANKKRQAEEACYQFSCGLDKQCKSEPQCAPSCLTQQCLIEGSCYTRYQPNPANGCQVCDPAVSSTTWTECASSGLNAAESCVQAACTAGVCEVTGVCTADCGRCFIDGRCVHRHEVNPADQCLWCEPTGNFTSWCGIGLNTPACAGKQFCALPGCDNGVLDEGEEGIDCGAGCGVTCEEKAEVQAMEAEVRGEGEADDSLSGGEIALIIVAAVCGVCLLCLMCVACVAANKARKRDGAMSTAAPAPGHGTAMGSTRHSRRNSRSVSRRSVRYA
;
A
#
# COMPACT_ATOMS: atom_id res chain seq x y z
N CYS A 1 1.97 25.59 -4.38
CA CYS A 1 3.35 25.15 -4.63
C CYS A 1 4.01 24.52 -3.40
N ALA A 2 4.31 25.27 -2.32
CA ALA A 2 5.06 24.75 -1.17
C ALA A 2 4.43 23.50 -0.51
N ASN A 3 3.09 23.43 -0.42
CA ASN A 3 2.40 22.24 0.06
C ASN A 3 2.50 21.05 -0.91
N LYS A 4 2.38 21.28 -2.23
CA LYS A 4 2.61 20.21 -3.25
C LYS A 4 4.05 19.70 -3.21
N LYS A 5 5.03 20.58 -3.02
CA LYS A 5 6.45 20.23 -2.85
C LYS A 5 6.71 19.44 -1.55
N ARG A 6 5.93 19.70 -0.49
CA ARG A 6 6.01 18.94 0.78
C ARG A 6 5.27 17.60 0.75
N GLN A 7 4.24 17.47 -0.09
CA GLN A 7 3.49 16.23 -0.28
C GLN A 7 4.11 15.31 -1.34
N ALA A 8 4.90 15.86 -2.26
CA ALA A 8 5.73 15.06 -3.15
C ALA A 8 6.95 14.56 -2.34
N GLU A 9 6.90 13.31 -1.89
CA GLU A 9 8.06 12.61 -1.33
C GLU A 9 9.15 12.33 -2.39
N GLU A 10 8.93 12.69 -3.65
CA GLU A 10 9.75 12.22 -4.75
C GLU A 10 10.73 13.29 -5.25
N ALA A 11 12.02 13.00 -5.12
CA ALA A 11 13.13 13.70 -5.77
C ALA A 11 13.07 13.68 -7.33
N CYS A 12 11.95 13.26 -7.89
CA CYS A 12 11.76 12.88 -9.29
C CYS A 12 10.87 13.85 -10.07
N TYR A 13 10.44 14.93 -9.42
CA TYR A 13 9.71 16.01 -10.07
C TYR A 13 10.30 17.36 -9.67
N GLN A 14 10.61 18.19 -10.66
CA GLN A 14 10.97 19.59 -10.47
C GLN A 14 9.69 20.41 -10.49
N PHE A 15 9.38 21.02 -9.35
CA PHE A 15 8.26 21.93 -9.22
C PHE A 15 8.70 23.36 -9.47
N SER A 16 8.04 24.05 -10.40
CA SER A 16 8.20 25.49 -10.63
C SER A 16 6.87 26.22 -10.41
N CYS A 17 6.96 27.43 -9.86
CA CYS A 17 5.79 28.26 -9.59
C CYS A 17 5.72 29.38 -10.62
N GLY A 18 4.66 29.37 -11.42
CA GLY A 18 4.35 30.46 -12.35
C GLY A 18 3.84 31.70 -11.63
N LEU A 19 3.96 32.85 -12.29
CA LEU A 19 3.42 34.14 -11.84
C LEU A 19 1.89 34.13 -11.69
N ASP A 20 1.23 33.19 -12.38
CA ASP A 20 -0.20 32.92 -12.38
C ASP A 20 -0.67 32.02 -11.21
N LYS A 21 0.19 31.78 -10.21
CA LYS A 21 -0.05 30.86 -9.10
C LYS A 21 -0.21 29.39 -9.52
N GLN A 22 0.09 29.03 -10.77
CA GLN A 22 0.10 27.64 -11.21
C GLN A 22 1.39 26.95 -10.77
N CYS A 23 1.25 25.71 -10.30
CA CYS A 23 2.37 24.85 -9.94
C CYS A 23 2.59 23.88 -11.09
N LYS A 24 3.65 24.11 -11.89
CA LYS A 24 4.07 23.18 -12.93
C LYS A 24 5.01 22.15 -12.29
N SER A 25 4.91 20.91 -12.74
CA SER A 25 5.81 19.82 -12.36
C SER A 25 6.34 19.17 -13.62
N GLU A 26 7.67 19.12 -13.75
CA GLU A 26 8.35 18.38 -14.81
C GLU A 26 9.06 17.18 -14.20
N PRO A 27 8.94 15.98 -14.79
CA PRO A 27 9.69 14.83 -14.35
C PRO A 27 11.20 15.11 -14.46
N GLN A 28 11.95 14.68 -13.46
CA GLN A 28 13.41 14.77 -13.42
C GLN A 28 13.99 13.36 -13.50
N CYS A 29 14.76 13.11 -14.56
CA CYS A 29 15.55 11.89 -14.67
C CYS A 29 16.84 12.01 -13.86
N ALA A 30 16.72 11.96 -12.54
CA ALA A 30 17.86 11.71 -11.68
C ALA A 30 18.09 10.19 -11.56
N PRO A 31 19.33 9.72 -11.31
CA PRO A 31 19.61 8.30 -11.05
C PRO A 31 18.74 7.70 -9.95
N SER A 32 18.35 8.51 -8.95
CA SER A 32 17.43 8.12 -7.86
C SER A 32 15.99 7.88 -8.31
N CYS A 33 15.64 8.20 -9.55
CA CYS A 33 14.28 8.17 -10.10
C CYS A 33 14.08 7.07 -11.16
N LEU A 34 15.17 6.44 -11.58
CA LEU A 34 15.15 5.39 -12.61
C LEU A 34 14.46 4.10 -12.16
N THR A 35 13.97 4.01 -10.92
CA THR A 35 13.13 2.90 -10.45
C THR A 35 11.67 3.03 -10.92
N GLN A 36 11.23 4.26 -11.24
CA GLN A 36 9.85 4.57 -11.66
C GLN A 36 9.78 5.38 -12.97
N GLN A 37 10.92 5.65 -13.61
CA GLN A 37 11.00 6.43 -14.85
C GLN A 37 12.11 5.87 -15.76
N CYS A 38 11.99 6.14 -17.06
CA CYS A 38 13.03 5.85 -18.04
C CYS A 38 13.63 7.17 -18.57
N LEU A 39 14.95 7.19 -18.72
CA LEU A 39 15.71 8.21 -19.44
C LEU A 39 16.05 7.67 -20.83
N ILE A 40 15.19 7.92 -21.81
CA ILE A 40 15.34 7.41 -23.17
C ILE A 40 15.68 8.59 -24.09
N GLU A 41 16.85 8.53 -24.73
CA GLU A 41 17.35 9.59 -25.64
C GLU A 41 17.40 10.99 -25.00
N GLY A 42 17.69 11.06 -23.70
CA GLY A 42 17.76 12.32 -22.96
C GLY A 42 16.40 12.88 -22.51
N SER A 43 15.30 12.19 -22.80
CA SER A 43 13.94 12.54 -22.37
C SER A 43 13.44 11.61 -21.26
N CYS A 44 12.60 12.15 -20.38
CA CYS A 44 12.03 11.43 -19.25
C CYS A 44 10.63 10.92 -19.57
N TYR A 45 10.43 9.63 -19.32
CA TYR A 45 9.14 8.96 -19.47
C TYR A 45 8.76 8.30 -18.16
N THR A 46 7.51 8.44 -17.74
CA THR A 46 7.02 7.75 -16.54
C THR A 46 6.86 6.25 -16.81
N ARG A 47 6.95 5.42 -15.77
CA ARG A 47 6.68 3.98 -15.87
C ARG A 47 5.36 3.73 -16.62
N TYR A 48 5.43 2.80 -17.57
CA TYR A 48 4.42 2.37 -18.54
C TYR A 48 3.91 3.43 -19.52
N GLN A 49 4.58 4.58 -19.63
CA GLN A 49 4.24 5.57 -20.66
C GLN A 49 4.51 5.01 -22.06
N PRO A 50 3.54 5.09 -23.01
CA PRO A 50 3.74 4.64 -24.37
C PRO A 50 4.81 5.44 -25.12
N ASN A 51 5.57 4.77 -25.98
CA ASN A 51 6.51 5.41 -26.90
C ASN A 51 5.74 6.24 -27.94
N PRO A 52 5.97 7.57 -28.03
CA PRO A 52 5.30 8.42 -29.02
C PRO A 52 5.54 8.01 -30.48
N ALA A 53 6.67 7.34 -30.77
CA ALA A 53 7.01 6.86 -32.10
C ALA A 53 6.47 5.45 -32.39
N ASN A 54 6.18 4.66 -31.36
CA ASN A 54 5.66 3.30 -31.49
C ASN A 54 4.79 2.93 -30.28
N GLY A 55 3.47 3.02 -30.41
CA GLY A 55 2.54 2.77 -29.31
C GLY A 55 2.58 1.36 -28.72
N CYS A 56 3.28 0.40 -29.34
CA CYS A 56 3.49 -0.95 -28.82
C CYS A 56 4.72 -1.10 -27.92
N GLN A 57 5.46 -0.01 -27.72
CA GLN A 57 6.53 0.06 -26.75
C GLN A 57 6.15 0.97 -25.59
N VAL A 58 6.66 0.66 -24.41
CA VAL A 58 6.43 1.42 -23.18
C VAL A 58 7.74 1.65 -22.44
N CYS A 59 7.78 2.68 -21.60
CA CYS A 59 8.84 2.83 -20.62
C CYS A 59 8.62 1.81 -19.49
N ASP A 60 9.47 0.79 -19.36
CA ASP A 60 9.45 -0.07 -18.17
C ASP A 60 10.81 -0.07 -17.48
N PRO A 61 10.98 0.73 -16.41
CA PRO A 61 12.25 0.85 -15.70
C PRO A 61 12.69 -0.44 -14.99
N ALA A 62 11.79 -1.41 -14.77
CA ALA A 62 12.19 -2.72 -14.25
C ALA A 62 12.91 -3.58 -15.31
N VAL A 63 12.62 -3.35 -16.59
CA VAL A 63 13.25 -4.06 -17.71
C VAL A 63 14.42 -3.27 -18.28
N SER A 64 14.19 -1.98 -18.58
CA SER A 64 15.21 -1.05 -19.04
C SER A 64 14.80 0.39 -18.72
N SER A 65 15.70 1.12 -18.06
CA SER A 65 15.50 2.53 -17.77
C SER A 65 16.08 3.45 -18.85
N THR A 66 16.71 2.91 -19.90
CA THR A 66 17.37 3.71 -20.96
C THR A 66 16.93 3.36 -22.37
N THR A 67 16.14 2.31 -22.54
CA THR A 67 15.58 1.89 -23.82
C THR A 67 14.09 1.60 -23.69
N TRP A 68 13.37 1.71 -24.80
CA TRP A 68 11.98 1.29 -24.88
C TRP A 68 11.83 -0.22 -24.68
N THR A 69 10.78 -0.64 -24.00
CA THR A 69 10.45 -2.05 -23.75
C THR A 69 9.20 -2.42 -24.55
N GLU A 70 9.19 -3.58 -25.19
CA GLU A 70 7.96 -4.08 -25.85
C GLU A 70 6.85 -4.25 -24.80
N CYS A 71 5.67 -3.72 -25.08
CA CYS A 71 4.51 -3.75 -24.19
C CYS A 71 4.22 -5.18 -23.67
N ALA A 72 4.30 -6.17 -24.56
CA ALA A 72 4.09 -7.58 -24.25
C ALA A 72 5.19 -8.23 -23.38
N SER A 73 6.39 -7.65 -23.32
CA SER A 73 7.49 -8.13 -22.47
C SER A 73 7.75 -7.26 -21.25
N SER A 74 6.90 -6.25 -21.01
CA SER A 74 6.97 -5.41 -19.82
C SER A 74 6.46 -6.17 -18.59
N GLY A 75 6.75 -5.66 -17.41
CA GLY A 75 6.22 -6.14 -16.13
C GLY A 75 4.70 -6.03 -16.01
N LEU A 76 4.00 -5.43 -16.98
CA LEU A 76 2.54 -5.47 -17.09
C LEU A 76 1.99 -6.88 -17.36
N ASN A 77 2.83 -7.84 -17.74
CA ASN A 77 2.42 -9.25 -17.89
C ASN A 77 2.93 -10.13 -16.74
N ALA A 78 3.53 -9.53 -15.70
CA ALA A 78 3.91 -10.30 -14.52
C ALA A 78 2.66 -10.82 -13.81
N ALA A 79 2.69 -12.05 -13.29
CA ALA A 79 1.54 -12.65 -12.61
C ALA A 79 0.98 -11.76 -11.48
N GLU A 80 1.88 -11.09 -10.74
CA GLU A 80 1.54 -10.16 -9.66
C GLU A 80 0.91 -8.85 -10.13
N SER A 81 1.11 -8.48 -11.39
CA SER A 81 0.57 -7.22 -11.94
C SER A 81 -0.93 -7.29 -12.22
N CYS A 82 -1.49 -8.50 -12.32
CA CYS A 82 -2.91 -8.74 -12.56
C CYS A 82 -3.50 -8.02 -13.77
N VAL A 83 -2.63 -7.70 -14.71
CA VAL A 83 -2.97 -7.18 -16.02
C VAL A 83 -2.26 -8.01 -17.07
N GLN A 84 -2.75 -7.91 -18.28
CA GLN A 84 -2.17 -8.48 -19.47
C GLN A 84 -2.09 -7.38 -20.50
N ALA A 85 -0.88 -7.13 -20.98
CA ALA A 85 -0.55 -6.13 -21.97
C ALA A 85 -0.22 -6.78 -23.31
N ALA A 86 -0.87 -6.31 -24.37
CA ALA A 86 -0.66 -6.78 -25.73
C ALA A 86 -0.61 -5.59 -26.70
N CYS A 87 0.09 -5.77 -27.81
CA CYS A 87 0.10 -4.81 -28.92
C CYS A 87 -1.03 -5.17 -29.89
N THR A 88 -2.09 -4.36 -29.92
CA THR A 88 -3.20 -4.50 -30.86
C THR A 88 -3.30 -3.23 -31.69
N ALA A 89 -3.26 -3.35 -33.02
CA ALA A 89 -3.38 -2.22 -33.95
C ALA A 89 -2.43 -1.02 -33.66
N GLY A 90 -1.21 -1.29 -33.19
CA GLY A 90 -0.21 -0.24 -32.90
C GLY A 90 -0.38 0.44 -31.54
N VAL A 91 -1.27 -0.08 -30.69
CA VAL A 91 -1.54 0.42 -29.35
C VAL A 91 -1.25 -0.67 -28.32
N CYS A 92 -0.56 -0.30 -27.24
CA CYS A 92 -0.42 -1.13 -26.05
C CYS A 92 -1.76 -1.17 -25.30
N GLU A 93 -2.51 -2.25 -25.50
CA GLU A 93 -3.76 -2.52 -24.79
C GLU A 93 -3.44 -3.27 -23.50
N VAL A 94 -3.89 -2.72 -22.38
CA VAL A 94 -3.74 -3.35 -21.05
C VAL A 94 -5.12 -3.77 -20.57
N THR A 95 -5.32 -5.08 -20.45
CA THR A 95 -6.56 -5.69 -19.95
C THR A 95 -6.32 -6.28 -18.57
N GLY A 96 -7.29 -6.20 -17.65
CA GLY A 96 -7.18 -6.89 -16.37
C GLY A 96 -7.23 -8.41 -16.55
N VAL A 97 -6.40 -9.15 -15.81
CA VAL A 97 -6.45 -10.62 -15.75
C VAL A 97 -7.52 -11.05 -14.74
N CYS A 98 -8.33 -12.04 -15.11
CA CYS A 98 -9.57 -12.35 -14.41
C CYS A 98 -9.43 -13.70 -13.70
N THR A 99 -8.64 -13.68 -12.64
CA THR A 99 -8.34 -14.85 -11.81
C THR A 99 -8.62 -14.54 -10.34
N ALA A 100 -8.85 -15.60 -9.55
CA ALA A 100 -9.02 -15.50 -8.10
C ALA A 100 -7.82 -14.81 -7.44
N ASP A 101 -6.59 -15.16 -7.85
CA ASP A 101 -5.34 -14.57 -7.36
C ASP A 101 -5.27 -13.06 -7.60
N CYS A 102 -5.91 -12.59 -8.67
CA CYS A 102 -5.97 -11.18 -9.02
C CYS A 102 -7.13 -10.41 -8.37
N GLY A 103 -7.85 -11.05 -7.45
CA GLY A 103 -8.97 -10.44 -6.77
C GLY A 103 -10.07 -10.00 -7.74
N ARG A 104 -10.31 -10.78 -8.80
CA ARG A 104 -11.36 -10.52 -9.79
C ARG A 104 -12.15 -11.80 -10.07
N CYS A 105 -13.46 -11.66 -10.26
CA CYS A 105 -14.29 -12.76 -10.72
C CYS A 105 -14.42 -12.73 -12.24
N PHE A 106 -14.54 -13.90 -12.85
CA PHE A 106 -14.90 -14.09 -14.24
C PHE A 106 -16.34 -14.62 -14.33
N ILE A 107 -17.31 -13.70 -14.40
CA ILE A 107 -18.74 -14.03 -14.36
C ILE A 107 -19.37 -13.61 -15.68
N ASP A 108 -20.10 -14.54 -16.32
CA ASP A 108 -20.79 -14.31 -17.60
C ASP A 108 -19.89 -13.74 -18.71
N GLY A 109 -18.64 -14.21 -18.78
CA GLY A 109 -17.67 -13.76 -19.78
C GLY A 109 -17.07 -12.38 -19.51
N ARG A 110 -17.29 -11.81 -18.33
CA ARG A 110 -16.83 -10.48 -17.94
C ARG A 110 -16.00 -10.54 -16.67
N CYS A 111 -15.08 -9.59 -16.57
CA CYS A 111 -14.22 -9.42 -15.41
C CYS A 111 -14.85 -8.42 -14.45
N VAL A 112 -15.20 -8.91 -13.28
CA VAL A 112 -15.91 -8.16 -12.25
C VAL A 112 -14.93 -7.88 -11.12
N HIS A 113 -14.92 -6.64 -10.63
CA HIS A 113 -14.05 -6.28 -9.51
C HIS A 113 -14.53 -6.98 -8.23
N ARG A 114 -13.60 -7.40 -7.38
CA ARG A 114 -13.92 -7.84 -6.01
C ARG A 114 -14.88 -6.83 -5.37
N HIS A 115 -15.93 -7.38 -4.76
CA HIS A 115 -16.98 -6.67 -4.05
C HIS A 115 -17.88 -5.78 -4.90
N GLU A 116 -17.73 -5.80 -6.22
CA GLU A 116 -18.72 -5.23 -7.12
C GLU A 116 -20.03 -6.03 -6.96
N VAL A 117 -21.14 -5.29 -6.89
CA VAL A 117 -22.48 -5.82 -6.65
C VAL A 117 -23.13 -6.19 -7.98
N ASN A 118 -23.85 -7.30 -8.03
CA ASN A 118 -24.58 -7.73 -9.22
C ASN A 118 -25.66 -6.70 -9.56
N PRO A 119 -25.64 -6.10 -10.76
CA PRO A 119 -26.66 -5.14 -11.16
C PRO A 119 -28.09 -5.71 -11.22
N ALA A 120 -28.22 -7.02 -11.43
CA ALA A 120 -29.52 -7.70 -11.45
C ALA A 120 -30.02 -8.07 -10.04
N ASP A 121 -29.13 -8.12 -9.05
CA ASP A 121 -29.45 -8.54 -7.69
C ASP A 121 -28.47 -7.95 -6.68
N GLN A 122 -28.90 -6.91 -5.97
CA GLN A 122 -28.03 -6.20 -5.02
C GLN A 122 -27.54 -7.06 -3.83
N CYS A 123 -28.11 -8.24 -3.64
CA CYS A 123 -27.71 -9.19 -2.60
C CYS A 123 -26.58 -10.11 -3.06
N LEU A 124 -26.14 -9.97 -4.30
CA LEU A 124 -25.08 -10.73 -4.91
C LEU A 124 -23.87 -9.83 -5.19
N TRP A 125 -22.66 -10.33 -4.95
CA TRP A 125 -21.41 -9.61 -5.22
C TRP A 125 -20.30 -10.56 -5.69
N CYS A 126 -19.21 -10.00 -6.22
CA CYS A 126 -18.03 -10.78 -6.60
C CYS A 126 -17.13 -11.03 -5.38
N GLU A 127 -16.97 -12.29 -4.99
CA GLU A 127 -15.98 -12.72 -3.98
C GLU A 127 -15.03 -13.78 -4.57
N PRO A 128 -13.90 -13.37 -5.17
CA PRO A 128 -13.01 -14.23 -5.93
C PRO A 128 -12.38 -15.38 -5.14
N THR A 129 -12.18 -15.23 -3.82
CA THR A 129 -11.60 -16.30 -2.99
C THR A 129 -12.60 -17.38 -2.63
N GLY A 130 -13.90 -17.08 -2.67
CA GLY A 130 -14.95 -18.05 -2.43
C GLY A 130 -15.47 -18.68 -3.72
N ASN A 131 -15.86 -17.86 -4.70
CA ASN A 131 -16.22 -18.33 -6.03
C ASN A 131 -15.86 -17.29 -7.08
N PHE A 132 -14.90 -17.63 -7.92
CA PHE A 132 -14.43 -16.72 -8.96
C PHE A 132 -15.28 -16.76 -10.24
N THR A 133 -16.16 -17.74 -10.43
CA THR A 133 -16.95 -17.89 -11.68
C THR A 133 -18.44 -17.59 -11.52
N SER A 134 -18.88 -17.28 -10.31
CA SER A 134 -20.29 -17.01 -10.02
C SER A 134 -20.42 -15.94 -8.95
N TRP A 135 -21.59 -15.31 -8.89
CA TRP A 135 -21.90 -14.33 -7.87
C TRP A 135 -22.10 -14.99 -6.50
N CYS A 136 -21.66 -14.31 -5.45
CA CYS A 136 -21.76 -14.72 -4.06
C CYS A 136 -22.86 -13.94 -3.33
N GLY A 137 -23.57 -14.56 -2.39
CA GLY A 137 -24.46 -13.85 -1.47
C GLY A 137 -23.68 -12.94 -0.52
N ILE A 138 -24.16 -11.70 -0.34
CA ILE A 138 -23.54 -10.69 0.53
C ILE A 138 -23.71 -10.98 2.04
N GLY A 139 -24.59 -11.92 2.39
CA GLY A 139 -24.70 -12.41 3.76
C GLY A 139 -25.24 -11.47 4.82
N LEU A 140 -25.75 -10.32 4.39
CA LEU A 140 -26.44 -9.43 5.31
C LEU A 140 -27.68 -10.14 5.85
N ASN A 141 -27.84 -10.13 7.17
CA ASN A 141 -29.06 -10.48 7.93
C ASN A 141 -30.25 -9.57 7.61
N THR A 142 -30.33 -9.06 6.40
CA THR A 142 -31.46 -8.32 5.87
C THR A 142 -32.44 -9.32 5.28
N PRO A 143 -33.73 -9.27 5.64
CA PRO A 143 -34.76 -10.10 5.02
C PRO A 143 -34.77 -10.00 3.48
N ALA A 144 -34.36 -8.85 2.94
CA ALA A 144 -34.25 -8.60 1.51
C ALA A 144 -33.24 -9.53 0.78
N CYS A 145 -32.24 -10.04 1.49
CA CYS A 145 -31.19 -10.91 0.95
C CYS A 145 -31.25 -12.34 1.48
N ALA A 146 -32.35 -12.71 2.14
CA ALA A 146 -32.54 -14.05 2.66
C ALA A 146 -32.51 -15.10 1.53
N GLY A 147 -31.82 -16.22 1.77
CA GLY A 147 -31.77 -17.36 0.86
C GLY A 147 -30.78 -17.24 -0.31
N LYS A 148 -29.94 -16.21 -0.36
CA LYS A 148 -28.82 -16.17 -1.34
C LYS A 148 -27.70 -17.11 -0.92
N GLN A 149 -27.15 -17.85 -1.88
CA GLN A 149 -26.07 -18.78 -1.62
C GLN A 149 -24.76 -18.05 -1.38
N PHE A 150 -24.12 -18.36 -0.27
CA PHE A 150 -22.81 -17.86 0.10
C PHE A 150 -21.73 -18.65 -0.63
N CYS A 151 -20.62 -17.99 -0.92
CA CYS A 151 -19.47 -18.69 -1.45
C CYS A 151 -18.71 -19.35 -0.30
N ALA A 152 -18.29 -20.60 -0.52
CA ALA A 152 -17.45 -21.32 0.42
C ALA A 152 -16.07 -20.64 0.43
N LEU A 153 -15.81 -19.84 1.45
CA LEU A 153 -14.45 -19.37 1.71
C LEU A 153 -13.62 -20.55 2.25
N PRO A 154 -12.30 -20.58 2.05
CA PRO A 154 -11.44 -21.53 2.75
C PRO A 154 -11.72 -21.46 4.25
N GLY A 155 -12.13 -22.58 4.84
CA GLY A 155 -12.54 -22.66 6.25
C GLY A 155 -14.04 -22.52 6.51
N CYS A 156 -14.88 -22.16 5.53
CA CYS A 156 -16.34 -22.03 5.70
C CYS A 156 -17.09 -22.94 4.71
N ASP A 157 -17.73 -24.01 5.18
CA ASP A 157 -18.71 -24.76 4.40
C ASP A 157 -20.13 -24.38 4.83
N ASN A 158 -20.98 -23.95 3.88
CA ASN A 158 -22.33 -23.42 4.15
C ASN A 158 -22.42 -22.31 5.23
N GLY A 159 -21.36 -21.50 5.42
CA GLY A 159 -21.32 -20.45 6.45
C GLY A 159 -20.98 -20.96 7.86
N VAL A 160 -20.53 -22.20 7.98
CA VAL A 160 -20.06 -22.83 9.22
C VAL A 160 -18.58 -23.17 9.08
N LEU A 161 -17.78 -22.89 10.11
CA LEU A 161 -16.37 -23.28 10.11
C LEU A 161 -16.26 -24.80 10.20
N ASP A 162 -15.40 -25.38 9.38
CA ASP A 162 -15.16 -26.82 9.36
C ASP A 162 -14.01 -27.16 10.32
N GLU A 163 -14.25 -27.10 11.64
CA GLU A 163 -13.39 -27.78 12.63
C GLU A 163 -14.23 -28.45 13.73
N GLY A 164 -13.79 -29.67 14.09
CA GLY A 164 -14.51 -30.59 14.95
C GLY A 164 -14.78 -30.09 16.36
N GLU A 165 -15.92 -30.55 16.87
CA GLU A 165 -16.44 -30.46 18.25
C GLU A 165 -16.49 -29.04 18.86
N GLU A 166 -17.73 -28.53 18.92
CA GLU A 166 -18.19 -27.22 19.44
C GLU A 166 -18.20 -26.07 18.41
N GLY A 167 -19.30 -26.03 17.64
CA GLY A 167 -19.56 -25.07 16.59
C GLY A 167 -19.54 -23.62 17.07
N ILE A 168 -18.53 -22.88 16.61
CA ILE A 168 -18.54 -21.41 16.61
C ILE A 168 -19.45 -20.97 15.46
N ASP A 169 -20.67 -20.53 15.82
CA ASP A 169 -21.54 -19.80 14.90
C ASP A 169 -20.84 -18.48 14.53
N CYS A 170 -20.19 -18.48 13.37
CA CYS A 170 -19.75 -17.26 12.71
C CYS A 170 -21.00 -16.54 12.19
N GLY A 171 -21.81 -16.03 13.12
CA GLY A 171 -23.11 -15.44 12.82
C GLY A 171 -23.01 -14.51 11.62
N ALA A 172 -23.77 -14.85 10.58
CA ALA A 172 -24.11 -14.03 9.42
C ALA A 172 -23.08 -12.95 9.04
N GLY A 173 -21.95 -13.39 8.50
CA GLY A 173 -20.99 -12.46 7.93
C GLY A 173 -19.62 -13.07 7.77
N CYS A 174 -19.42 -13.78 6.66
CA CYS A 174 -18.09 -14.16 6.18
C CYS A 174 -17.32 -12.95 5.60
N GLY A 175 -17.37 -11.80 6.28
CA GLY A 175 -16.80 -10.51 5.84
C GLY A 175 -15.83 -9.87 6.83
N VAL A 176 -15.66 -10.46 8.01
CA VAL A 176 -14.54 -10.18 8.91
C VAL A 176 -13.67 -11.43 8.92
N THR A 177 -12.39 -11.28 8.60
CA THR A 177 -11.42 -12.38 8.66
C THR A 177 -11.52 -13.04 10.03
N CYS A 178 -11.83 -14.34 10.06
CA CYS A 178 -12.06 -15.10 11.28
C CYS A 178 -10.87 -15.04 12.27
N GLU A 179 -9.67 -14.70 11.80
CA GLU A 179 -8.49 -14.40 12.64
C GLU A 179 -8.75 -13.28 13.67
N GLU A 180 -9.39 -12.18 13.29
CA GLU A 180 -9.65 -11.07 14.24
C GLU A 180 -10.71 -11.45 15.29
N LYS A 181 -11.64 -12.35 14.95
CA LYS A 181 -12.71 -12.79 15.87
C LYS A 181 -12.22 -13.86 16.85
N ALA A 182 -11.30 -14.73 16.42
CA ALA A 182 -10.66 -15.73 17.26
C ALA A 182 -9.79 -15.10 18.35
N GLU A 183 -9.03 -14.04 18.04
CA GLU A 183 -8.25 -13.30 19.05
C GLU A 183 -9.15 -12.59 20.09
N VAL A 184 -10.28 -12.02 19.66
CA VAL A 184 -11.24 -11.37 20.58
C VAL A 184 -11.91 -12.40 21.50
N GLN A 185 -12.30 -13.57 20.97
CA GLN A 185 -12.89 -14.63 21.80
C GLN A 185 -11.88 -15.30 22.73
N ALA A 186 -10.61 -15.42 22.32
CA ALA A 186 -9.54 -15.87 23.21
C ALA A 186 -9.34 -14.88 24.38
N MET A 187 -9.38 -13.57 24.11
CA MET A 187 -9.34 -12.55 25.17
C MET A 187 -10.58 -12.61 26.09
N GLU A 188 -11.78 -12.82 25.55
CA GLU A 188 -13.01 -12.97 26.37
C GLU A 188 -13.04 -14.25 27.19
N ALA A 189 -12.45 -15.35 26.69
CA ALA A 189 -12.31 -16.60 27.42
C ALA A 189 -11.30 -16.49 28.57
N GLU A 190 -10.21 -15.74 28.39
CA GLU A 190 -9.22 -15.47 29.44
C GLU A 190 -9.81 -14.55 30.54
N VAL A 191 -10.66 -13.58 30.17
CA VAL A 191 -11.39 -12.72 31.13
C VAL A 191 -12.45 -13.49 31.92
N ARG A 192 -13.02 -14.56 31.36
CA ARG A 192 -13.99 -15.45 32.03
C ARG A 192 -13.33 -16.60 32.81
N GLY A 193 -12.01 -16.73 32.68
CA GLY A 193 -11.22 -17.85 33.18
C GLY A 193 -10.71 -17.74 34.61
N GLU A 194 -11.28 -16.89 35.48
CA GLU A 194 -10.99 -16.95 36.93
C GLU A 194 -12.24 -16.54 37.73
N GLY A 195 -13.02 -17.53 38.19
CA GLY A 195 -14.09 -17.25 39.13
C GLY A 195 -15.20 -18.29 39.19
N GLU A 196 -14.90 -19.53 39.61
CA GLU A 196 -15.88 -20.28 40.41
C GLU A 196 -16.04 -19.50 41.73
N ALA A 197 -16.99 -18.56 41.76
CA ALA A 197 -17.35 -17.81 42.94
C ALA A 197 -18.46 -18.57 43.68
N ASP A 198 -18.13 -19.06 44.87
CA ASP A 198 -19.10 -19.57 45.84
C ASP A 198 -20.24 -18.56 46.08
N ASP A 199 -21.48 -19.06 45.98
CA ASP A 199 -22.73 -18.35 46.28
C ASP A 199 -22.77 -17.90 47.75
N SER A 200 -22.20 -16.73 48.08
CA SER A 200 -22.35 -16.10 49.41
C SER A 200 -22.10 -14.59 49.48
N LEU A 201 -22.18 -13.82 48.39
CA LEU A 201 -22.08 -12.35 48.46
C LEU A 201 -23.45 -11.67 48.38
N SER A 202 -23.79 -10.96 49.46
CA SER A 202 -24.98 -10.12 49.53
C SER A 202 -24.89 -8.95 48.53
N GLY A 203 -26.03 -8.57 47.93
CA GLY A 203 -26.09 -7.62 46.80
C GLY A 203 -25.51 -6.21 47.01
N GLY A 204 -25.00 -5.88 48.20
CA GLY A 204 -24.26 -4.64 48.46
C GLY A 204 -22.80 -4.68 47.98
N GLU A 205 -22.14 -5.83 47.97
CA GLU A 205 -20.71 -5.94 47.63
C GLU A 205 -20.48 -6.04 46.12
N ILE A 206 -21.41 -6.64 45.37
CA ILE A 206 -21.35 -6.74 43.89
C ILE A 206 -21.41 -5.35 43.24
N ALA A 207 -22.18 -4.41 43.80
CA ALA A 207 -22.27 -3.05 43.29
C ALA A 207 -20.93 -2.30 43.39
N LEU A 208 -20.14 -2.55 44.44
CA LEU A 208 -18.85 -1.89 44.64
C LEU A 208 -17.80 -2.39 43.63
N ILE A 209 -17.83 -3.69 43.31
CA ILE A 209 -16.92 -4.32 42.35
C ILE A 209 -17.22 -3.82 40.92
N ILE A 210 -18.50 -3.72 40.55
CA ILE A 210 -18.91 -3.21 39.23
C ILE A 210 -18.51 -1.73 39.08
N VAL A 211 -18.70 -0.91 40.12
CA VAL A 211 -18.28 0.51 40.08
C VAL A 211 -16.75 0.63 40.00
N ALA A 212 -15.99 -0.22 40.68
CA ALA A 212 -14.53 -0.22 40.59
C ALA A 212 -14.04 -0.64 39.19
N ALA A 213 -14.65 -1.66 38.57
CA ALA A 213 -14.31 -2.11 37.22
C ALA A 213 -14.63 -1.05 36.16
N VAL A 214 -15.81 -0.42 36.22
CA VAL A 214 -16.21 0.66 35.30
C VAL A 214 -15.32 1.89 35.49
N CYS A 215 -14.96 2.24 36.73
CA CYS A 215 -13.98 3.31 37.00
C CYS A 215 -12.59 2.97 36.46
N GLY A 216 -12.14 1.72 36.59
CA GLY A 216 -10.86 1.25 36.05
C GLY A 216 -10.78 1.37 34.53
N VAL A 217 -11.82 0.90 33.81
CA VAL A 217 -11.91 1.01 32.34
C VAL A 217 -11.97 2.48 31.90
N CYS A 218 -12.71 3.33 32.61
CA CYS A 218 -12.75 4.77 32.33
C CYS A 218 -11.37 5.43 32.52
N LEU A 219 -10.62 5.06 33.56
CA LEU A 219 -9.27 5.59 33.80
C LEU A 219 -8.28 5.12 32.73
N LEU A 220 -8.35 3.86 32.30
CA LEU A 220 -7.57 3.31 31.19
C LEU A 220 -7.86 4.06 29.87
N CYS A 221 -9.14 4.30 29.55
CA CYS A 221 -9.53 5.08 28.38
C CYS A 221 -9.00 6.52 28.44
N LEU A 222 -9.08 7.18 29.60
CA LEU A 222 -8.53 8.53 29.78
C LEU A 222 -7.00 8.56 29.62
N MET A 223 -6.29 7.55 30.12
CA MET A 223 -4.85 7.39 29.93
C MET A 223 -4.49 7.15 28.47
N CYS A 224 -5.26 6.36 27.71
CA CYS A 224 -5.07 6.16 26.28
C CYS A 224 -5.27 7.47 25.50
N VAL A 225 -6.33 8.22 25.79
CA VAL A 225 -6.59 9.53 25.16
C VAL A 225 -5.47 10.52 25.47
N ALA A 226 -4.98 10.56 26.72
CA ALA A 226 -3.85 11.38 27.13
C ALA A 226 -2.53 10.98 26.43
N CYS A 227 -2.27 9.67 26.29
CA CYS A 227 -1.11 9.16 25.55
C CYS A 227 -1.16 9.53 24.06
N VAL A 228 -2.31 9.39 23.42
CA VAL A 228 -2.50 9.80 22.01
C VAL A 228 -2.31 11.31 21.86
N ALA A 229 -2.85 12.12 22.78
CA ALA A 229 -2.65 13.56 22.78
C ALA A 229 -1.18 13.96 22.99
N ALA A 230 -0.47 13.31 23.91
CA ALA A 230 0.95 13.54 24.18
C ALA A 230 1.85 13.15 22.99
N ASN A 231 1.55 12.04 22.32
CA ASN A 231 2.25 11.64 21.09
C ASN A 231 2.00 12.63 19.95
N LYS A 232 0.78 13.17 19.83
CA LYS A 232 0.44 14.20 18.84
C LYS A 232 1.17 15.53 19.12
N ALA A 233 1.42 15.87 20.38
CA ALA A 233 2.20 17.04 20.77
C ALA A 233 3.70 16.88 20.47
N ARG A 234 4.33 15.74 20.84
CA ARG A 234 5.75 15.48 20.52
C ARG A 234 6.04 15.51 19.01
N LYS A 235 5.09 15.09 18.18
CA LYS A 235 5.19 15.14 16.71
C LYS A 235 5.15 16.56 16.14
N ARG A 236 4.60 17.54 16.88
CA ARG A 236 4.61 18.96 16.50
C ARG A 236 5.91 19.65 16.89
N ASP A 237 6.48 19.31 18.05
CA ASP A 237 7.70 19.97 18.55
C ASP A 237 8.99 19.41 17.93
N GLY A 238 8.99 18.13 17.51
CA GLY A 238 10.10 17.52 16.76
C GLY A 238 10.34 18.14 15.37
N ALA A 239 9.40 18.95 14.85
CA ALA A 239 9.54 19.64 13.56
C ALA A 239 10.26 21.00 13.65
N MET A 240 10.70 21.44 14.85
CA MET A 240 11.23 22.80 15.06
C MET A 240 12.69 22.88 15.52
N SER A 241 13.43 21.76 15.60
CA SER A 241 14.81 21.76 16.12
C SER A 241 15.83 21.09 15.21
N THR A 242 16.05 21.64 14.00
CA THR A 242 17.34 21.52 13.27
C THR A 242 17.61 22.80 12.48
N ALA A 243 17.96 23.88 13.18
CA ALA A 243 18.58 25.05 12.56
C ALA A 243 19.73 25.51 13.46
N ALA A 244 20.90 24.88 13.31
CA ALA A 244 22.15 25.40 13.83
C ALA A 244 22.80 26.34 12.78
N PRO A 245 23.27 27.54 13.17
CA PRO A 245 23.96 28.44 12.26
C PRO A 245 25.44 28.05 12.11
N ALA A 246 25.93 28.04 10.87
CA ALA A 246 27.35 27.88 10.56
C ALA A 246 28.16 29.16 10.91
N PRO A 247 29.42 29.03 11.37
CA PRO A 247 30.26 30.18 11.69
C PRO A 247 30.83 30.82 10.43
N GLY A 248 30.81 32.16 10.40
CA GLY A 248 31.40 32.97 9.34
C GLY A 248 32.92 32.86 9.29
N HIS A 249 33.46 32.72 8.07
CA HIS A 249 34.87 32.90 7.80
C HIS A 249 35.07 34.07 6.84
N GLY A 250 35.96 34.97 7.26
CA GLY A 250 36.20 36.28 6.66
C GLY A 250 36.87 36.27 5.30
N THR A 251 36.57 37.33 4.57
CA THR A 251 37.30 37.86 3.42
C THR A 251 38.70 38.33 3.82
N ALA A 252 39.72 37.83 3.12
CA ALA A 252 41.00 38.51 2.97
C ALA A 252 41.53 38.33 1.53
N MET A 253 41.71 39.45 0.83
CA MET A 253 42.39 39.56 -0.45
C MET A 253 43.88 39.21 -0.30
N GLY A 254 44.46 38.58 -1.32
CA GLY A 254 45.90 38.34 -1.41
C GLY A 254 46.33 37.87 -2.79
N SER A 255 46.71 38.84 -3.63
CA SER A 255 47.35 38.64 -4.93
C SER A 255 48.76 38.07 -4.76
N THR A 256 49.12 36.99 -5.47
CA THR A 256 50.51 36.81 -5.95
C THR A 256 50.60 35.78 -7.08
N ARG A 257 51.17 36.24 -8.21
CA ARG A 257 51.74 35.43 -9.29
C ARG A 257 52.77 34.44 -8.72
N HIS A 258 52.83 33.21 -9.24
CA HIS A 258 54.11 32.63 -9.65
C HIS A 258 53.96 31.47 -10.64
N SER A 259 54.62 31.66 -11.76
CA SER A 259 55.01 30.69 -12.78
C SER A 259 55.83 29.54 -12.17
N ARG A 260 55.60 28.30 -12.60
CA ARG A 260 56.68 27.33 -12.87
C ARG A 260 56.19 26.11 -13.65
N ARG A 261 56.85 25.93 -14.80
CA ARG A 261 57.03 24.66 -15.53
C ARG A 261 57.36 23.52 -14.58
N ASN A 262 56.87 22.31 -14.84
CA ASN A 262 57.79 21.20 -15.00
C ASN A 262 57.22 20.02 -15.80
N SER A 263 58.02 19.65 -16.79
CA SER A 263 58.01 18.44 -17.59
C SER A 263 58.41 17.22 -16.76
N ARG A 264 57.94 16.03 -17.13
CA ARG A 264 58.60 14.70 -17.07
C ARG A 264 57.56 13.62 -17.41
N SER A 265 57.56 13.08 -18.63
CA SER A 265 58.29 11.87 -19.04
C SER A 265 57.92 10.62 -18.23
N VAL A 266 57.01 9.79 -18.76
CA VAL A 266 56.84 8.40 -18.32
C VAL A 266 57.33 7.48 -19.44
N SER A 267 58.31 6.67 -19.04
CA SER A 267 59.10 5.73 -19.83
C SER A 267 58.35 4.41 -20.05
N ARG A 268 58.59 3.82 -21.23
CA ARG A 268 58.26 2.45 -21.62
C ARG A 268 58.93 1.39 -20.74
N ARG A 269 58.24 0.27 -20.52
CA ARG A 269 58.69 -1.14 -20.37
C ARG A 269 57.40 -1.98 -20.44
N SER A 270 57.06 -2.82 -21.43
CA SER A 270 57.75 -3.97 -22.05
C SER A 270 58.27 -4.97 -21.02
N VAL A 271 57.45 -5.97 -20.70
CA VAL A 271 57.86 -7.30 -20.23
C VAL A 271 56.97 -8.33 -20.93
N ARG A 272 57.60 -9.17 -21.77
CA ARG A 272 57.11 -10.49 -22.21
C ARG A 272 57.58 -11.53 -21.19
N TYR A 273 56.80 -12.58 -20.97
CA TYR A 273 57.15 -13.99 -20.65
C TYR A 273 55.79 -14.64 -20.32
N ALA A 274 55.46 -15.89 -20.63
CA ALA A 274 56.04 -17.00 -21.38
C ALA A 274 54.82 -17.82 -21.86
#